data_AF-A0A239D2E1-F1
#
_entry.id   AF-A0A239D2E1-F1
#
_cell.length_a   1.000
_cell.length_b   1.000
_cell.length_c   1.000
_cell.angle_alpha   90.00
_cell.angle_beta   90.00
_cell.angle_gamma   90.00
#
_symmetry.space_group_name_H-M   'P 1'
#
loop_
_entity.id
_entity.type
_entity.pdbx_description
1 polymer ?
#
loop_
_entity_poly.entity_id
_entity_poly.type
_entity_poly.pdbx_seq_one_letter_code
_entity_poly.pdbx_strand_id
1 'polypeptide(L)'
;MENLPKKNIFKVPDNYFEQLAENVLEKNASRKTRFLYYRSIAAAAVVIISISLFIFKSEINSADYLDNRITEDINLYINAGYWTADDMLSLSDDPNFILDQIINDEWGYFEVNDDYEFQEDIWY
;
A
#
# COMPACT_ATOMS: atom_id res chain seq x y z
N MET A 1 -9.81 18.81 67.67
CA MET A 1 -8.58 18.74 66.85
C MET A 1 -7.95 20.12 66.91
N GLU A 2 -6.82 20.19 67.59
CA GLU A 2 -6.17 21.41 68.06
C GLU A 2 -5.43 22.15 66.94
N ASN A 3 -5.52 23.48 66.99
CA ASN A 3 -4.65 24.53 66.45
C ASN A 3 -3.45 24.09 65.58
N LEU A 4 -3.64 24.04 64.26
CA LEU A 4 -2.53 23.97 63.30
C LEU A 4 -1.78 25.32 63.29
N PRO A 5 -0.46 25.36 63.54
CA PRO A 5 0.30 26.60 63.49
C PRO A 5 0.30 27.15 62.05
N LYS A 6 -0.30 28.32 61.84
CA LYS A 6 -0.27 29.08 60.58
C LYS A 6 1.12 29.68 60.31
N LYS A 7 2.18 28.88 60.44
CA LYS A 7 3.53 29.31 60.09
C LYS A 7 3.66 29.23 58.57
N ASN A 8 3.93 30.36 57.94
CA ASN A 8 4.19 30.41 56.51
C ASN A 8 5.48 29.62 56.22
N ILE A 9 5.32 28.38 55.73
CA ILE A 9 6.42 27.49 55.35
C ILE A 9 6.97 27.77 53.94
N PHE A 10 6.31 28.66 53.19
CA PHE A 10 6.73 29.03 51.85
C PHE A 10 7.67 30.24 51.94
N LYS A 11 8.97 29.97 52.06
CA LYS A 11 10.01 30.98 51.92
C LYS A 11 10.63 30.87 50.54
N VAL A 12 10.57 31.94 49.76
CA VAL A 12 11.30 32.02 48.49
C VAL A 12 12.79 32.20 48.81
N PRO A 13 13.70 31.50 48.12
CA PRO A 13 15.13 31.75 48.23
C PRO A 13 15.49 33.19 47.84
N ASP A 14 16.49 33.76 48.51
CA ASP A 14 16.98 35.10 48.17
C ASP A 14 17.52 35.11 46.74
N ASN A 15 17.19 36.15 45.98
CA ASN A 15 17.59 36.34 44.58
C ASN A 15 17.09 35.29 43.56
N TYR A 16 16.05 34.50 43.90
CA TYR A 16 15.51 33.48 42.99
C TYR A 16 14.99 34.06 41.67
N PHE A 17 14.26 35.17 41.73
CA PHE A 17 13.64 35.76 40.54
C PHE A 17 14.64 36.56 39.69
N GLU A 18 15.64 37.13 40.34
CA GLU A 18 16.75 37.86 39.73
C GLU A 18 17.63 36.92 38.90
N GLN A 19 18.02 35.77 39.48
CA GLN A 19 18.81 34.76 38.78
C GLN A 19 17.99 34.01 37.74
N LEU A 20 16.68 33.83 37.94
CA LEU A 20 15.83 33.12 36.99
C LEU A 20 15.81 33.80 35.61
N ALA A 21 15.71 35.13 35.59
CA ALA A 21 15.72 35.89 34.33
C ALA A 21 17.03 35.68 33.56
N GLU A 22 18.17 35.75 34.26
CA GLU A 22 19.50 35.54 33.67
C GLU A 22 19.68 34.10 33.17
N ASN A 23 19.31 33.11 33.99
CA ASN A 23 19.40 31.69 33.66
C ASN A 23 18.54 31.30 32.45
N VAL A 24 17.35 31.89 32.30
CA VAL A 24 16.46 31.64 31.16
C VAL A 24 17.03 32.25 29.88
N LEU A 25 17.64 33.44 29.96
CA LEU A 25 18.28 34.07 28.81
C LEU A 25 19.52 33.27 28.35
N GLU A 26 20.38 32.85 29.27
CA GLU A 26 21.59 32.07 28.95
C GLU A 26 21.24 30.70 28.31
N LYS A 27 20.22 30.03 28.85
CA LYS A 27 19.75 28.73 28.35
C LYS A 27 19.15 28.81 26.95
N ASN A 28 18.63 29.97 26.54
CA ASN A 28 18.06 30.18 25.21
C ASN A 28 19.06 30.78 24.20
N ALA A 29 20.05 31.54 24.65
CA ALA A 29 21.07 32.16 23.79
C ALA A 29 22.07 31.14 23.20
N SER A 30 22.29 30.01 23.87
CA SER A 30 23.24 28.97 23.45
C SER A 30 22.71 28.00 22.38
N ARG A 31 21.43 28.08 22.00
CA ARG A 31 20.89 27.37 20.82
C ARG A 31 21.26 28.09 19.52
N LYS A 32 22.56 28.31 19.29
CA LYS A 32 23.06 28.66 17.96
C LYS A 32 22.88 27.42 17.07
N THR A 33 21.79 27.44 16.31
CA THR A 33 21.37 26.35 15.44
C THR A 33 22.50 26.01 14.47
N ARG A 34 22.99 24.76 14.48
CA ARG A 34 23.92 24.18 13.49
C ARG A 34 23.33 24.13 12.05
N PHE A 35 22.24 24.84 11.81
CA PHE A 35 21.44 24.85 10.59
C PHE A 35 22.05 25.73 9.48
N LEU A 36 23.09 26.52 9.78
CA LEU A 36 23.72 27.40 8.79
C LEU A 36 24.58 26.65 7.75
N TYR A 37 25.07 25.44 8.06
CA TYR A 37 25.94 24.69 7.15
C TYR A 37 25.17 24.05 5.98
N TYR A 38 23.91 23.67 6.19
CA TYR A 38 23.11 23.00 5.15
C TYR A 38 22.40 23.96 4.20
N ARG A 39 22.49 25.28 4.41
CA ARG A 39 21.86 26.28 3.52
C ARG A 39 22.56 26.37 2.16
N SER A 40 23.86 26.14 2.09
CA SER A 40 24.62 26.16 0.83
C SER A 40 24.50 24.86 0.03
N ILE A 41 24.22 23.73 0.68
CA ILE A 41 24.13 22.41 0.05
C ILE A 41 22.73 22.16 -0.55
N ALA A 42 21.71 22.89 -0.09
CA ALA A 42 20.34 22.74 -0.57
C ALA A 42 20.22 22.93 -2.10
N ALA A 43 20.90 23.92 -2.69
CA ALA A 43 20.84 24.17 -4.13
C ALA A 43 21.47 23.04 -4.96
N ALA A 44 22.65 22.55 -4.56
CA ALA A 44 23.33 21.47 -5.27
C ALA A 44 22.57 20.14 -5.16
N ALA A 45 21.98 19.85 -4.00
CA ALA A 45 21.17 18.65 -3.80
C ALA A 45 19.93 18.64 -4.71
N VAL A 46 19.24 19.78 -4.87
CA VAL A 46 18.07 19.89 -5.75
C VAL A 46 18.45 19.65 -7.21
N VAL A 47 19.61 20.17 -7.65
CA VAL A 47 20.12 19.95 -9.01
C VAL A 47 20.53 18.49 -9.24
N ILE A 48 21.16 17.84 -8.26
CA ILE A 48 21.51 16.43 -8.36
C ILE A 48 20.25 15.57 -8.40
N ILE A 49 19.26 15.84 -7.55
CA ILE A 49 17.98 15.11 -7.55
C ILE A 49 17.24 15.30 -8.87
N SER A 50 17.19 16.53 -9.42
CA SER A 50 16.52 16.78 -10.69
C SER A 50 17.22 16.12 -11.88
N ILE A 51 18.55 16.13 -11.93
CA ILE A 51 19.34 15.42 -12.94
C ILE A 51 19.16 13.90 -12.79
N SER A 52 19.21 13.38 -11.56
CA SER A 52 19.00 11.96 -11.29
C SER A 52 17.62 11.50 -11.73
N LEU A 53 16.55 12.26 -11.42
CA LEU A 53 15.19 11.96 -11.87
C LEU A 53 15.01 12.11 -13.39
N PHE A 54 15.76 13.01 -14.03
CA PHE A 54 15.71 13.19 -15.47
C PHE A 54 16.41 12.06 -16.23
N ILE A 55 17.55 11.57 -15.71
CA ILE A 55 18.29 10.43 -16.27
C ILE A 55 17.54 9.12 -15.97
N PHE A 56 17.06 8.95 -14.75
CA PHE A 56 16.13 7.89 -14.38
C PHE A 56 14.71 8.28 -14.79
N LYS A 57 14.46 8.41 -16.09
CA LYS A 57 13.09 8.29 -16.61
C LYS A 57 12.58 6.92 -16.22
N SER A 58 11.85 6.86 -15.11
CA SER A 58 11.13 5.65 -14.72
C SER A 58 10.03 5.45 -15.74
N GLU A 59 10.21 4.44 -16.60
CA GLU A 59 9.09 3.76 -17.24
C GLU A 59 8.33 3.08 -16.10
N ILE A 60 7.46 3.85 -15.42
CA ILE A 60 6.40 3.25 -14.63
C ILE A 60 5.57 2.52 -15.68
N ASN A 61 5.79 1.22 -15.81
CA ASN A 61 5.02 0.36 -16.69
C ASN A 61 3.60 0.35 -16.16
N SER A 62 2.80 1.35 -16.56
CA SER A 62 1.40 1.47 -16.18
C SER A 62 0.61 0.21 -16.57
N ALA A 63 1.10 -0.52 -17.58
CA ALA A 63 0.57 -1.81 -18.00
C ALA A 63 0.59 -2.86 -16.86
N ASP A 64 1.66 -2.92 -16.08
CA ASP A 64 1.83 -3.93 -15.02
C ASP A 64 0.94 -3.63 -13.81
N TYR A 65 0.71 -2.35 -13.49
CA TYR A 65 -0.21 -1.95 -12.42
C TYR A 65 -1.69 -2.07 -12.81
N LEU A 66 -2.03 -1.89 -14.09
CA LEU A 66 -3.38 -2.08 -14.60
C LEU A 66 -3.74 -3.56 -14.63
N ASP A 67 -2.86 -4.42 -15.11
CA ASP A 67 -3.12 -5.85 -15.24
C ASP A 67 -3.36 -6.52 -13.88
N ASN A 68 -2.51 -6.23 -12.90
CA ASN A 68 -2.65 -6.77 -11.54
C ASN A 68 -3.95 -6.30 -10.86
N ARG A 69 -4.34 -5.02 -11.01
CA ARG A 69 -5.58 -4.49 -10.43
C ARG A 69 -6.84 -5.03 -11.11
N ILE A 70 -6.82 -5.12 -12.45
CA ILE A 70 -7.94 -5.65 -13.21
C ILE A 70 -8.17 -7.12 -12.84
N THR A 71 -7.09 -7.89 -12.75
CA THR A 71 -7.15 -9.30 -12.32
C THR A 71 -7.70 -9.44 -10.90
N GLU A 72 -7.27 -8.58 -9.96
CA GLU A 72 -7.78 -8.58 -8.58
C GLU A 72 -9.29 -8.27 -8.52
N ASP A 73 -9.73 -7.23 -9.23
CA ASP A 73 -11.14 -6.84 -9.29
C ASP A 73 -12.01 -7.94 -9.90
N ILE A 74 -11.57 -8.56 -11.01
CA ILE A 74 -12.29 -9.67 -11.66
C ILE A 74 -12.47 -10.83 -10.69
N ASN A 75 -11.41 -11.24 -9.99
CA ASN A 75 -11.48 -12.32 -9.01
C ASN A 75 -12.42 -11.97 -7.83
N LEU A 76 -12.45 -10.72 -7.40
CA LEU A 76 -13.37 -10.27 -6.35
C LEU A 76 -14.84 -10.41 -6.78
N TYR A 77 -15.20 -9.99 -8.01
CA TYR A 77 -16.57 -10.13 -8.51
C TYR A 77 -17.01 -11.58 -8.71
N ILE A 78 -16.10 -12.46 -9.15
CA ILE A 78 -16.34 -13.90 -9.23
C ILE A 78 -16.59 -14.48 -7.83
N ASN A 79 -15.72 -14.20 -6.87
CA ASN A 79 -15.83 -14.73 -5.50
C ASN A 79 -17.05 -14.20 -4.74
N ALA A 80 -17.45 -12.96 -5.02
CA ALA A 80 -18.67 -12.37 -4.47
C ALA A 80 -19.96 -12.91 -5.12
N GLY A 81 -19.84 -13.75 -6.16
CA GLY A 81 -20.97 -14.35 -6.86
C GLY A 81 -21.74 -13.36 -7.75
N TYR A 82 -21.17 -12.20 -8.07
CA TYR A 82 -21.80 -11.23 -8.98
C TYR A 82 -21.60 -11.59 -10.45
N TRP A 83 -20.54 -12.33 -10.77
CA TRP A 83 -20.29 -12.86 -12.11
C TRP A 83 -20.53 -14.36 -12.08
N THR A 84 -21.60 -14.82 -12.73
CA THR A 84 -21.86 -16.24 -12.92
C THR A 84 -21.18 -16.75 -14.20
N ALA A 85 -21.03 -18.07 -14.34
CA ALA A 85 -20.45 -18.66 -15.55
C ALA A 85 -21.25 -18.29 -16.82
N ASP A 86 -22.57 -18.14 -16.70
CA ASP A 86 -23.45 -17.72 -17.79
C ASP A 86 -23.21 -16.26 -18.19
N ASP A 87 -23.06 -15.37 -17.20
CA ASP A 87 -22.73 -13.96 -17.45
C ASP A 87 -21.37 -13.83 -18.15
N MET A 88 -20.36 -14.58 -17.69
CA MET A 88 -19.02 -14.59 -18.29
C MET A 88 -19.04 -15.06 -19.75
N LEU A 89 -19.85 -16.08 -20.06
CA LEU A 89 -20.03 -16.57 -21.43
C LEU A 89 -20.76 -15.54 -22.30
N SER A 90 -21.79 -14.87 -21.78
CA SER A 90 -22.56 -13.88 -22.52
C SER A 90 -21.77 -12.61 -22.89
N LEU A 91 -20.75 -12.28 -22.09
CA LEU A 91 -19.88 -11.13 -22.28
C LEU A 91 -18.63 -11.45 -23.13
N SER A 92 -18.35 -12.73 -23.39
CA SER A 92 -17.23 -13.17 -24.20
C SER A 92 -17.49 -12.95 -25.69
N ASP A 93 -16.47 -12.48 -26.42
CA ASP A 93 -16.53 -12.34 -27.88
C ASP A 93 -16.70 -13.70 -28.59
N ASP A 94 -16.19 -14.78 -28.00
CA ASP A 94 -16.35 -16.16 -28.47
C ASP A 94 -16.60 -17.11 -27.29
N PRO A 95 -17.87 -17.40 -26.97
CA PRO A 95 -18.22 -18.31 -25.87
C PRO A 95 -17.86 -19.76 -26.16
N ASN A 96 -17.87 -20.18 -27.44
CA ASN A 96 -17.59 -21.56 -27.83
C ASN A 96 -16.12 -21.90 -27.59
N PHE A 97 -15.21 -20.97 -27.87
CA PHE A 97 -13.79 -21.14 -27.57
C PHE A 97 -13.54 -21.44 -26.07
N ILE A 98 -14.22 -20.70 -25.18
CA ILE A 98 -14.10 -20.91 -23.73
C ILE A 98 -14.68 -22.28 -23.34
N LEU A 99 -15.83 -22.66 -23.90
CA LEU A 99 -16.44 -23.97 -23.64
C LEU A 99 -15.54 -25.12 -24.11
N ASP A 100 -14.97 -25.03 -25.31
CA ASP A 100 -14.04 -26.02 -25.86
C ASP A 100 -12.79 -26.14 -24.98
N GLN A 101 -12.27 -25.01 -24.47
CA GLN A 101 -11.15 -25.01 -23.55
C GLN A 101 -11.52 -25.69 -22.21
N ILE A 102 -12.67 -25.38 -21.63
CA ILE A 102 -13.16 -26.02 -20.39
C ILE A 102 -13.32 -27.53 -20.59
N ILE A 103 -13.94 -27.93 -21.71
CA ILE A 103 -14.10 -29.35 -22.06
C ILE A 103 -12.73 -30.01 -22.19
N ASN A 104 -11.77 -29.39 -22.87
CA ASN A 104 -10.44 -29.97 -23.03
C ASN A 104 -9.64 -30.01 -21.71
N ASP A 105 -9.78 -29.03 -20.84
CA ASP A 105 -9.10 -29.01 -19.54
C ASP A 105 -9.69 -30.06 -18.58
N GLU A 106 -11.00 -30.34 -18.65
CA GLU A 106 -11.68 -31.30 -17.78
C GLU A 106 -11.74 -32.73 -18.37
N TRP A 107 -11.85 -32.84 -19.70
CA TRP A 107 -12.06 -34.10 -20.44
C TRP A 107 -10.94 -34.43 -21.44
N GLY A 108 -9.94 -33.58 -21.65
CA GLY A 108 -8.83 -33.84 -22.58
C GLY A 108 -7.94 -35.02 -22.16
N TYR A 109 -8.09 -35.52 -20.93
CA TYR A 109 -7.48 -36.76 -20.45
C TYR A 109 -8.38 -38.00 -20.62
N PHE A 110 -9.64 -37.83 -21.00
CA PHE A 110 -10.48 -38.94 -21.45
C PHE A 110 -10.05 -39.28 -22.89
N GLU A 111 -8.90 -39.95 -23.02
CA GLU A 111 -8.64 -40.79 -24.18
C GLU A 111 -9.82 -41.76 -24.26
N VAL A 112 -10.73 -41.50 -25.20
CA VAL A 112 -11.73 -42.47 -25.63
C VAL A 112 -10.91 -43.67 -26.09
N ASN A 113 -10.76 -44.67 -25.23
CA ASN A 113 -10.25 -45.96 -25.64
C ASN A 113 -11.30 -46.51 -26.61
N ASP A 114 -11.01 -46.42 -27.91
CA ASP A 114 -11.80 -46.93 -29.03
C ASP A 114 -11.96 -48.47 -29.02
N ASP A 115 -11.70 -49.13 -27.88
CA ASP A 115 -11.70 -50.58 -27.74
C ASP A 115 -13.05 -51.14 -27.27
N TYR A 116 -14.06 -50.30 -27.05
CA TYR A 116 -15.42 -50.76 -26.77
C TYR A 116 -16.29 -50.57 -28.01
N GLU A 117 -16.37 -51.64 -28.80
CA GLU A 117 -17.43 -51.90 -29.77
C GLU A 117 -18.79 -51.52 -29.14
N PHE A 118 -19.35 -50.38 -29.54
CA PHE A 118 -20.72 -50.01 -29.19
C PHE A 118 -21.64 -51.02 -29.88
N GLN A 119 -22.13 -52.01 -29.14
CA GLN A 119 -23.33 -52.74 -29.53
C GLN A 119 -24.46 -51.72 -29.56
N GLU A 120 -24.91 -51.39 -30.77
CA GLU A 120 -26.10 -50.58 -31.00
C GLU A 120 -27.33 -51.34 -30.48
N ASP A 121 -27.68 -51.12 -29.21
CA ASP A 121 -29.02 -51.40 -28.73
C ASP A 121 -29.95 -50.29 -29.26
N ILE A 122 -30.45 -50.55 -30.47
CA ILE A 122 -31.61 -49.89 -31.07
C ILE A 122 -32.84 -50.21 -30.22
N TRP A 123 -33.30 -49.26 -29.40
CA TRP A 123 -34.53 -49.41 -28.61
C TRP A 123 -35.76 -49.01 -29.43
N TYR A 124 -36.73 -49.93 -29.55
CA TYR A 124 -38.13 -49.69 -29.94
C TYR A 124 -39.00 -49.42 -28.72
#